data_AF-A0AAX0I4U1-F1
#
_entry.id   AF-A0AAX0I4U1-F1
#
_cell.length_a   1.000
_cell.length_b   1.000
_cell.length_c   1.000
_cell.angle_alpha   90.00
_cell.angle_beta   90.00
_cell.angle_gamma   90.00
#
_symmetry.space_group_name_H-M   'P 1'
#
loop_
_entity.id
_entity.type
_entity.pdbx_description
1 polymer ?
#
loop_
_entity_poly.entity_id
_entity_poly.type
_entity_poly.pdbx_seq_one_letter_code
_entity_poly.pdbx_strand_id
1 'polypeptide(L)'
;MELYINGVRNAEFLLSESNGQRSRELIVIPAGQGNLVAGTLLKADNTKAADGADAVKVLYGAVDASTEAVKATAIARDAEVHGELLSWASDTTADEKLLAVQSLEQAGISVRWTFVPIKSGAAHHIEFVQVPVGGAAGAPIGPVVAHIKDVFGALVNGSAASVTLTKTAGGGALTGGGAKAAVDGVVTWPTVSFSVAGTFTLTAASAGLTSDVSDEIVITAAA
;
A
#
# COMPACT_ATOMS: atom_id res chain seq x y z
N MET A 1 -5.81 -46.32 -3.79
CA MET A 1 -4.69 -45.46 -3.34
C MET A 1 -5.31 -44.33 -2.56
N GLU A 2 -5.38 -44.45 -1.24
CA GLU A 2 -5.79 -43.31 -0.41
C GLU A 2 -4.67 -42.27 -0.48
N LEU A 3 -4.98 -41.13 -1.09
CA LEU A 3 -4.09 -39.99 -1.11
C LEU A 3 -4.13 -39.41 0.31
N TYR A 4 -3.13 -39.72 1.15
CA TYR A 4 -2.94 -39.04 2.42
C TYR A 4 -2.49 -37.60 2.13
N ILE A 5 -3.45 -36.71 1.88
CA ILE A 5 -3.28 -35.26 1.97
C ILE A 5 -3.15 -34.91 3.45
N ASN A 6 -1.99 -35.22 4.04
CA ASN A 6 -1.65 -34.66 5.34
C ASN A 6 -1.70 -33.15 5.19
N GLY A 7 -2.59 -32.48 5.92
CA GLY A 7 -2.69 -31.01 5.91
C GLY A 7 -1.36 -30.35 6.27
N VAL A 8 -1.26 -29.03 6.03
CA VAL A 8 -0.06 -28.23 6.29
C VAL A 8 0.45 -28.49 7.70
N ARG A 9 1.72 -28.87 7.82
CA ARG A 9 2.32 -29.20 9.13
C ARG A 9 2.75 -27.92 9.84
N ASN A 10 2.80 -27.98 11.17
CA ASN A 10 3.30 -26.88 11.98
C ASN A 10 4.72 -26.49 11.52
N ALA A 11 4.91 -25.20 11.27
CA ALA A 11 6.16 -24.58 10.84
C ALA A 11 6.80 -25.16 9.56
N GLU A 12 6.02 -25.82 8.69
CA GLU A 12 6.53 -26.30 7.39
C GLU A 12 7.08 -25.17 6.51
N PHE A 13 6.57 -23.94 6.68
CA PHE A 13 7.04 -22.74 6.01
C PHE A 13 8.38 -22.19 6.55
N LEU A 14 8.89 -22.69 7.68
CA LEU A 14 10.07 -22.12 8.34
C LEU A 14 11.36 -22.67 7.73
N LEU A 15 12.25 -21.78 7.26
CA LEU A 15 13.56 -22.15 6.72
C LEU A 15 14.65 -22.05 7.77
N SER A 16 14.63 -20.99 8.57
CA SER A 16 15.51 -20.83 9.72
C SER A 16 14.88 -19.92 10.77
N GLU A 17 15.28 -20.10 12.03
CA GLU A 17 14.92 -19.22 13.13
C GLU A 17 16.11 -18.99 14.04
N SER A 18 16.08 -17.90 14.81
CA SER A 18 17.06 -17.64 15.84
C SER A 18 16.99 -18.67 16.97
N ASN A 19 18.14 -18.92 17.58
CA ASN A 19 18.27 -19.89 18.67
C ASN A 19 17.29 -19.63 19.83
N GLY A 20 16.75 -20.71 20.39
CA GLY A 20 15.83 -20.68 21.52
C GLY A 20 14.41 -20.27 21.13
N GLN A 21 13.86 -19.26 21.81
CA GLN A 21 12.49 -18.75 21.60
C GLN A 21 12.47 -17.32 21.04
N ARG A 22 13.61 -16.79 20.57
CA ARG A 22 13.71 -15.36 20.17
C ARG A 22 12.78 -15.00 19.01
N SER A 23 12.67 -15.90 18.03
CA SER A 23 11.82 -15.70 16.85
C SER A 23 10.33 -15.91 17.12
N ARG A 24 10.00 -16.57 18.23
CA ARG A 24 8.65 -17.03 18.54
C ARG A 24 8.00 -16.12 19.57
N GLU A 25 6.69 -15.90 19.42
CA GLU A 25 5.87 -15.17 20.36
C GLU A 25 4.65 -16.02 20.73
N LEU A 26 4.37 -16.12 22.02
CA LEU A 26 3.09 -16.65 22.51
C LEU A 26 2.04 -15.56 22.33
N ILE A 27 1.00 -15.87 21.57
CA ILE A 27 -0.05 -14.92 21.20
C ILE A 27 -1.43 -15.47 21.54
N VAL A 28 -2.42 -14.59 21.48
CA VAL A 28 -3.84 -14.96 21.50
C VAL A 28 -4.44 -14.50 20.19
N ILE A 29 -4.97 -15.44 19.41
CA ILE A 29 -5.78 -15.14 18.23
C ILE A 29 -7.17 -14.74 18.72
N PRO A 30 -7.69 -13.56 18.35
CA PRO A 30 -9.05 -13.15 18.71
C PRO A 30 -10.12 -14.13 18.21
N ALA A 31 -11.29 -14.13 18.83
CA ALA A 31 -12.44 -14.89 18.33
C ALA A 31 -12.88 -14.38 16.95
N GLY A 32 -13.57 -15.22 16.17
CA GLY A 32 -14.12 -14.88 14.86
C GLY A 32 -13.12 -14.89 13.70
N GLN A 33 -11.91 -15.42 13.91
CA GLN A 33 -10.90 -15.53 12.83
C GLN A 33 -11.07 -16.80 11.97
N GLY A 34 -11.93 -17.72 12.40
CA GLY A 34 -12.16 -19.00 11.73
C GLY A 34 -11.07 -20.03 12.01
N ASN A 35 -11.02 -21.07 11.17
CA ASN A 35 -9.95 -22.06 11.19
C ASN A 35 -8.73 -21.52 10.42
N LEU A 36 -7.64 -21.28 11.13
CA LEU A 36 -6.38 -20.81 10.57
C LEU A 36 -5.39 -21.97 10.46
N VAL A 37 -4.61 -21.99 9.39
CA VAL A 37 -3.58 -23.02 9.15
C VAL A 37 -2.20 -22.48 9.50
N ALA A 38 -1.22 -23.38 9.70
CA ALA A 38 0.17 -22.94 9.79
C ALA A 38 0.56 -22.13 8.54
N GLY A 39 1.33 -21.06 8.73
CA GLY A 39 1.71 -20.15 7.65
C GLY A 39 0.71 -19.00 7.39
N THR A 40 -0.41 -18.95 8.11
CA THR A 40 -1.31 -17.78 8.03
C THR A 40 -0.61 -16.50 8.47
N LEU A 41 -0.77 -15.45 7.67
CA LEU A 41 -0.24 -14.12 7.98
C LEU A 41 -1.13 -13.38 8.97
N LEU A 42 -0.51 -12.78 9.98
CA LEU A 42 -1.18 -12.11 11.08
C LEU A 42 -0.74 -10.65 11.19
N LYS A 43 -1.68 -9.79 11.51
CA LYS A 43 -1.46 -8.38 11.87
C LYS A 43 -0.87 -8.26 13.28
N ALA A 44 -0.49 -7.04 13.67
CA ALA A 44 0.08 -6.77 15.00
C ALA A 44 -0.88 -7.13 16.14
N ASP A 45 -2.19 -6.97 15.92
CA ASP A 45 -3.27 -7.33 16.84
C ASP A 45 -3.65 -8.83 16.83
N ASN A 46 -2.86 -9.65 16.12
CA ASN A 46 -3.04 -11.09 15.93
C ASN A 46 -4.30 -11.50 15.13
N THR A 47 -4.99 -10.57 14.46
CA THR A 47 -6.02 -10.90 13.47
C THR A 47 -5.38 -11.35 12.15
N LYS A 48 -6.12 -12.10 11.32
CA LYS A 48 -5.66 -12.53 10.00
C LYS A 48 -5.46 -11.31 9.08
N ALA A 49 -4.30 -11.21 8.44
CA ALA A 49 -4.06 -10.23 7.39
C ALA A 49 -4.72 -10.73 6.09
N ALA A 50 -5.76 -10.03 5.61
CA ALA A 50 -6.58 -10.49 4.49
C ALA A 50 -5.83 -10.49 3.14
N ASP A 51 -5.08 -9.42 2.88
CA ASP A 51 -4.24 -9.17 1.71
C ASP A 51 -2.74 -9.31 2.02
N GLY A 52 -2.39 -9.53 3.29
CA GLY A 52 -1.02 -9.63 3.76
C GLY A 52 -0.29 -8.29 3.93
N ALA A 53 -0.81 -7.16 3.45
CA ALA A 53 -0.09 -5.87 3.48
C ALA A 53 0.25 -5.41 4.91
N ASP A 54 -0.57 -5.74 5.90
CA ASP A 54 -0.34 -5.43 7.32
C ASP A 54 0.30 -6.59 8.11
N ALA A 55 0.82 -7.61 7.43
CA ALA A 55 1.35 -8.79 8.08
C ALA A 55 2.69 -8.51 8.80
N VAL A 56 2.74 -8.84 10.08
CA VAL A 56 3.97 -8.71 10.92
C VAL A 56 4.34 -10.01 11.62
N LYS A 57 3.50 -11.04 11.49
CA LYS A 57 3.63 -12.34 12.15
C LYS A 57 3.18 -13.46 11.21
N VAL A 58 3.74 -14.65 11.41
CA VAL A 58 3.31 -15.88 10.71
C VAL A 58 2.89 -16.93 11.73
N LEU A 59 1.67 -17.44 11.62
CA LEU A 59 1.12 -18.43 12.55
C LEU A 59 1.93 -19.74 12.48
N TYR A 60 2.47 -20.18 13.61
CA TYR A 60 3.35 -21.36 13.68
C TYR A 60 2.61 -22.67 13.43
N GLY A 61 1.39 -22.80 13.95
CA GLY A 61 0.59 -24.02 13.88
C GLY A 61 -0.89 -23.71 13.76
N ALA A 62 -1.64 -24.64 13.18
CA ALA A 62 -3.07 -24.45 12.95
C ALA A 62 -3.85 -24.23 14.27
N VAL A 63 -4.85 -23.36 14.23
CA VAL A 63 -5.77 -23.09 15.35
C VAL A 63 -7.18 -22.84 14.84
N ASP A 64 -8.18 -23.23 15.62
CA ASP A 64 -9.57 -22.89 15.38
C ASP A 64 -10.01 -21.78 16.34
N ALA A 65 -10.07 -20.54 15.85
CA ALA A 65 -10.55 -19.37 16.59
C ALA A 65 -11.91 -18.89 16.06
N SER A 66 -12.76 -19.82 15.62
CA SER A 66 -14.07 -19.50 15.03
C SER A 66 -15.02 -18.83 16.02
N THR A 67 -15.08 -19.30 17.27
CA THR A 67 -16.06 -18.83 18.26
C THR A 67 -15.44 -18.15 19.47
N GLU A 68 -14.21 -18.52 19.83
CA GLU A 68 -13.53 -18.04 21.04
C GLU A 68 -12.09 -17.66 20.70
N ALA A 69 -11.49 -16.82 21.56
CA ALA A 69 -10.08 -16.48 21.42
C ALA A 69 -9.20 -17.67 21.82
N VAL A 70 -8.14 -17.94 21.05
CA VAL A 70 -7.31 -19.14 21.20
C VAL A 70 -5.84 -18.78 21.36
N LYS A 71 -5.16 -19.43 22.32
CA LYS A 71 -3.71 -19.31 22.49
C LYS A 71 -2.99 -19.97 21.32
N ALA A 72 -2.00 -19.30 20.78
CA ALA A 72 -1.19 -19.80 19.66
C ALA A 72 0.27 -19.38 19.83
N THR A 73 1.09 -19.86 18.91
CA THR A 73 2.47 -19.41 18.73
C THR A 73 2.60 -18.81 17.34
N ALA A 74 3.31 -17.70 17.19
CA ALA A 74 3.67 -17.14 15.90
C ALA A 74 5.18 -16.94 15.79
N ILE A 75 5.69 -17.01 14.56
CA ILE A 75 6.96 -16.40 14.19
C ILE A 75 6.71 -14.90 14.12
N ALA A 76 7.43 -14.13 14.94
CA ALA A 76 7.21 -12.70 15.13
C ALA A 76 8.44 -11.84 14.84
N ARG A 77 9.61 -12.45 14.60
CA ARG A 77 10.90 -11.78 14.32
C ARG A 77 12.02 -12.77 14.00
N ASP A 78 13.17 -12.25 13.58
CA ASP A 78 14.46 -12.91 13.42
C ASP A 78 14.38 -14.34 12.80
N ALA A 79 13.66 -14.49 11.69
CA ALA A 79 13.45 -15.78 11.04
C ALA A 79 13.43 -15.64 9.51
N GLU A 80 13.74 -16.73 8.82
CA GLU A 80 13.53 -16.86 7.39
C GLU A 80 12.41 -17.85 7.10
N VAL A 81 11.46 -17.46 6.25
CA VAL A 81 10.30 -18.27 5.86
C VAL A 81 10.23 -18.47 4.35
N HIS A 82 9.60 -19.56 3.91
CA HIS A 82 9.40 -19.90 2.51
C HIS A 82 8.06 -19.33 2.00
N GLY A 83 8.12 -18.37 1.09
CA GLY A 83 6.97 -17.59 0.62
C GLY A 83 5.87 -18.43 -0.01
N GLU A 84 6.23 -19.48 -0.77
CA GLU A 84 5.26 -20.38 -1.40
C GLU A 84 4.55 -21.32 -0.42
N LEU A 85 5.05 -21.44 0.82
CA LEU A 85 4.44 -22.25 1.88
C LEU A 85 3.63 -21.40 2.88
N LEU A 86 3.63 -20.07 2.72
CA LEU A 86 2.74 -19.20 3.46
C LEU A 86 1.30 -19.38 2.99
N SER A 87 0.35 -19.23 3.91
CA SER A 87 -1.07 -19.36 3.63
C SER A 87 -1.63 -18.03 3.17
N TRP A 88 -1.64 -17.85 1.85
CA TRP A 88 -2.23 -16.70 1.15
C TRP A 88 -3.73 -16.91 0.94
N ALA A 89 -4.50 -15.81 0.91
CA ALA A 89 -5.87 -15.86 0.40
C ALA A 89 -5.87 -16.22 -1.10
N SER A 90 -6.90 -16.92 -1.58
CA SER A 90 -6.97 -17.48 -2.94
C SER A 90 -6.89 -16.45 -4.07
N ASP A 91 -7.19 -15.20 -3.76
CA ASP A 91 -7.22 -14.04 -4.66
C ASP A 91 -6.06 -13.06 -4.42
N THR A 92 -5.11 -13.38 -3.53
CA THR A 92 -3.94 -12.52 -3.26
C THR A 92 -3.12 -12.35 -4.54
N THR A 93 -3.01 -11.12 -5.00
CA THR A 93 -2.23 -10.71 -6.17
C THR A 93 -0.72 -10.80 -5.92
N ALA A 94 0.08 -10.71 -6.98
CA ALA A 94 1.54 -10.69 -6.85
C ALA A 94 2.03 -9.45 -6.08
N ASP A 95 1.38 -8.29 -6.27
CA ASP A 95 1.76 -7.05 -5.59
C ASP A 95 1.44 -7.12 -4.10
N GLU A 96 0.27 -7.62 -3.73
CA GLU A 96 -0.12 -7.83 -2.32
C GLU A 96 0.85 -8.78 -1.60
N LYS A 97 1.29 -9.86 -2.24
CA LYS A 97 2.33 -10.74 -1.68
C LYS A 97 3.63 -10.00 -1.43
N LEU A 98 4.06 -9.13 -2.36
CA LEU A 98 5.30 -8.36 -2.20
C LEU A 98 5.17 -7.26 -1.14
N LEU A 99 4.01 -6.63 -1.00
CA LEU A 99 3.73 -5.70 0.10
C LEU A 99 3.76 -6.42 1.45
N ALA A 100 3.17 -7.62 1.52
CA ALA A 100 3.24 -8.45 2.72
C ALA A 100 4.68 -8.79 3.11
N VAL A 101 5.53 -9.09 2.11
CA VAL A 101 6.97 -9.32 2.33
C VAL A 101 7.63 -8.07 2.92
N GLN A 102 7.34 -6.87 2.41
CA GLN A 102 7.92 -5.63 2.96
C GLN A 102 7.54 -5.44 4.45
N SER A 103 6.30 -5.71 4.81
CA SER A 103 5.84 -5.62 6.21
C SER A 103 6.45 -6.69 7.11
N LEU A 104 6.58 -7.92 6.62
CA LEU A 104 7.27 -9.01 7.34
C LEU A 104 8.76 -8.70 7.53
N GLU A 105 9.43 -8.14 6.52
CA GLU A 105 10.84 -7.76 6.59
C GLU A 105 11.07 -6.63 7.60
N GLN A 106 10.16 -5.67 7.69
CA GLN A 106 10.17 -4.64 8.75
C GLN A 106 10.02 -5.25 10.15
N ALA A 107 9.28 -6.36 10.27
CA ALA A 107 9.17 -7.15 11.51
C ALA A 107 10.38 -8.09 11.76
N GLY A 108 11.38 -8.10 10.88
CA GLY A 108 12.55 -8.97 10.97
C GLY A 108 12.32 -10.41 10.50
N ILE A 109 11.26 -10.65 9.72
CA ILE A 109 10.96 -11.95 9.10
C ILE A 109 11.29 -11.85 7.61
N SER A 110 12.38 -12.47 7.19
CA SER A 110 12.77 -12.49 5.77
C SER A 110 12.00 -13.57 5.01
N VAL A 111 11.46 -13.23 3.85
CA VAL A 111 10.74 -14.20 3.00
C VAL A 111 11.63 -14.62 1.83
N ARG A 112 11.82 -15.93 1.68
CA ARG A 112 12.59 -16.56 0.60
C ARG A 112 11.65 -17.22 -0.40
N TRP A 113 12.06 -17.23 -1.66
CA TRP A 113 11.27 -17.77 -2.75
C TRP A 113 12.14 -18.64 -3.65
N THR A 114 11.52 -19.67 -4.22
CA THR A 114 12.05 -20.34 -5.41
C THR A 114 11.64 -19.59 -6.69
N PHE A 115 10.44 -18.98 -6.67
CA PHE A 115 9.96 -18.08 -7.71
C PHE A 115 9.35 -16.83 -7.09
N VAL A 116 10.04 -15.70 -7.22
CA VAL A 116 9.60 -14.42 -6.64
C VAL A 116 8.40 -13.90 -7.42
N PRO A 117 7.31 -13.44 -6.76
CA PRO A 117 6.21 -12.75 -7.43
C PRO A 117 6.72 -11.55 -8.24
N ILE A 118 6.13 -11.32 -9.41
CA ILE A 118 6.53 -10.23 -10.29
C ILE A 118 5.62 -9.04 -10.02
N LYS A 119 6.23 -7.87 -9.78
CA LYS A 119 5.50 -6.60 -9.64
C LYS A 119 4.69 -6.31 -10.90
N SER A 120 3.43 -5.91 -10.75
CA SER A 120 2.59 -5.60 -11.89
C SER A 120 2.99 -4.29 -12.59
N GLY A 121 3.53 -3.33 -11.82
CA GLY A 121 3.76 -1.95 -12.29
C GLY A 121 2.45 -1.21 -12.62
N ALA A 122 1.30 -1.71 -12.16
CA ALA A 122 0.01 -1.10 -12.43
C ALA A 122 -0.15 0.22 -11.67
N ALA A 123 -0.81 1.19 -12.31
CA ALA A 123 -1.15 2.45 -11.68
C ALA A 123 -2.10 2.24 -10.49
N HIS A 124 -1.78 2.89 -9.37
CA HIS A 124 -2.50 2.76 -8.10
C HIS A 124 -2.98 4.10 -7.55
N HIS A 125 -2.11 5.12 -7.59
CA HIS A 125 -2.41 6.42 -7.01
C HIS A 125 -1.74 7.55 -7.78
N ILE A 126 -2.19 8.77 -7.51
CA ILE A 126 -1.58 10.00 -7.98
C ILE A 126 -0.84 10.62 -6.80
N GLU A 127 0.26 11.31 -7.07
CA GLU A 127 1.02 12.05 -6.07
C GLU A 127 1.46 13.40 -6.67
N PHE A 128 1.20 14.51 -5.98
CA PHE A 128 1.76 15.81 -6.32
C PHE A 128 3.26 15.82 -6.02
N VAL A 129 4.07 16.21 -7.01
CA VAL A 129 5.54 16.32 -6.87
C VAL A 129 6.00 17.77 -6.90
N GLN A 130 5.21 18.65 -7.53
CA GLN A 130 5.48 20.07 -7.52
C GLN A 130 4.17 20.85 -7.53
N VAL A 131 4.01 21.75 -6.57
CA VAL A 131 2.89 22.69 -6.50
C VAL A 131 3.45 24.05 -6.07
N PRO A 132 3.06 25.17 -6.71
CA PRO A 132 3.47 26.50 -6.26
C PRO A 132 2.95 26.77 -4.85
N VAL A 133 3.78 27.36 -3.98
CA VAL A 133 3.37 27.71 -2.61
C VAL A 133 2.64 29.06 -2.50
N GLY A 134 2.69 29.87 -3.57
CA GLY A 134 1.97 31.14 -3.60
C GLY A 134 2.10 31.94 -4.89
N GLY A 135 1.44 33.10 -4.91
CA GLY A 135 1.33 33.98 -6.06
C GLY A 135 0.46 35.21 -5.80
N ALA A 136 0.16 35.96 -6.86
CA ALA A 136 -0.79 37.07 -6.82
C ALA A 136 -2.09 36.72 -7.57
N ALA A 137 -3.22 37.23 -7.11
CA ALA A 137 -4.52 37.01 -7.75
C ALA A 137 -4.49 37.42 -9.23
N GLY A 138 -4.98 36.55 -10.11
CA GLY A 138 -5.00 36.73 -11.56
C GLY A 138 -3.66 36.46 -12.27
N ALA A 139 -2.54 36.39 -11.56
CA ALA A 139 -1.24 36.10 -12.15
C ALA A 139 -1.06 34.60 -12.41
N PRO A 140 -0.43 34.21 -13.53
CA PRO A 140 -0.08 32.81 -13.78
C PRO A 140 1.02 32.36 -12.79
N ILE A 141 0.83 31.20 -12.18
CA ILE A 141 1.80 30.50 -11.34
C ILE A 141 1.92 29.04 -11.77
N GLY A 142 3.06 28.42 -11.55
CA GLY A 142 3.30 27.05 -12.00
C GLY A 142 4.79 26.70 -12.06
N PRO A 143 5.12 25.49 -12.53
CA PRO A 143 4.17 24.44 -12.92
C PRO A 143 3.51 23.74 -11.72
N VAL A 144 2.38 23.10 -11.97
CA VAL A 144 1.82 22.05 -11.11
C VAL A 144 2.15 20.71 -11.77
N VAL A 145 2.78 19.79 -11.03
CA VAL A 145 3.20 18.47 -11.53
C VAL A 145 2.68 17.40 -10.60
N ALA A 146 2.00 16.41 -11.17
CA ALA A 146 1.58 15.19 -10.49
C ALA A 146 2.11 13.96 -11.23
N HIS A 147 2.45 12.92 -10.49
CA HIS A 147 2.91 11.63 -11.00
C HIS A 147 1.85 10.56 -10.75
N ILE A 148 1.73 9.63 -11.69
CA ILE A 148 0.99 8.38 -11.51
C ILE A 148 1.96 7.34 -10.96
N LYS A 149 1.65 6.82 -9.77
CA LYS A 149 2.49 5.87 -9.06
C LYS A 149 1.83 4.49 -8.97
N ASP A 150 2.66 3.45 -8.95
CA ASP A 150 2.23 2.11 -8.59
C ASP A 150 2.02 1.99 -7.07
N VAL A 151 1.58 0.83 -6.61
CA VAL A 151 1.34 0.60 -5.17
C VAL A 151 2.62 0.65 -4.32
N PHE A 152 3.81 0.52 -4.94
CA PHE A 152 5.11 0.62 -4.29
C PHE A 152 5.69 2.03 -4.32
N GLY A 153 4.97 3.03 -4.85
CA GLY A 153 5.40 4.42 -4.97
C GLY A 153 6.30 4.72 -6.16
N ALA A 154 6.56 3.74 -7.03
CA ALA A 154 7.35 3.93 -8.25
C ALA A 154 6.53 4.61 -9.34
N LEU A 155 7.18 5.43 -10.18
CA LEU A 155 6.53 6.06 -11.33
C LEU A 155 6.11 5.00 -12.35
N VAL A 156 4.87 5.07 -12.82
CA VAL A 156 4.36 4.17 -13.87
C VAL A 156 4.73 4.72 -15.25
N ASN A 157 5.95 4.42 -15.68
CA ASN A 157 6.41 4.75 -17.02
C ASN A 157 5.48 4.12 -18.08
N GLY A 158 5.09 4.89 -19.09
CA GLY A 158 4.11 4.49 -20.10
C GLY A 158 2.63 4.72 -19.73
N SER A 159 2.32 5.16 -18.51
CA SER A 159 0.94 5.55 -18.20
C SER A 159 0.53 6.81 -18.97
N ALA A 160 -0.63 6.73 -19.63
CA ALA A 160 -1.27 7.81 -20.37
C ALA A 160 -2.62 8.21 -19.77
N ALA A 161 -2.86 7.87 -18.49
CA ALA A 161 -4.15 8.14 -17.85
C ALA A 161 -4.46 9.64 -17.83
N SER A 162 -5.73 9.99 -18.00
CA SER A 162 -6.20 11.37 -17.91
C SER A 162 -6.40 11.76 -16.46
N VAL A 163 -5.60 12.71 -15.97
CA VAL A 163 -5.74 13.26 -14.62
C VAL A 163 -6.39 14.63 -14.71
N THR A 164 -7.39 14.87 -13.88
CA THR A 164 -8.08 16.15 -13.78
C THR A 164 -7.60 16.91 -12.56
N LEU A 165 -7.08 18.13 -12.79
CA LEU A 165 -6.74 19.06 -11.72
C LEU A 165 -7.95 19.94 -11.41
N THR A 166 -8.37 19.94 -10.16
CA THR A 166 -9.48 20.77 -9.67
C THR A 166 -9.06 21.52 -8.42
N LYS A 167 -9.77 22.60 -8.11
CA LYS A 167 -9.62 23.29 -6.83
C LYS A 167 -10.54 22.64 -5.81
N THR A 168 -9.98 22.25 -4.67
CA THR A 168 -10.69 21.56 -3.58
C THR A 168 -11.16 22.56 -2.54
N ALA A 169 -10.31 23.55 -2.21
CA ALA A 169 -10.64 24.62 -1.28
C ALA A 169 -10.23 26.01 -1.83
N GLY A 170 -10.88 27.06 -1.33
CA GLY A 170 -10.64 28.47 -1.67
C GLY A 170 -11.68 29.10 -2.60
N GLY A 171 -11.76 30.43 -2.63
CA GLY A 171 -12.78 31.21 -3.37
C GLY A 171 -12.48 31.44 -4.86
N GLY A 172 -13.40 32.04 -5.61
CA GLY A 172 -13.17 32.42 -7.02
C GLY A 172 -12.97 31.26 -8.02
N ALA A 173 -12.44 31.54 -9.20
CA ALA A 173 -12.16 30.58 -10.26
C ALA A 173 -10.67 30.15 -10.30
N LEU A 174 -10.44 28.89 -10.67
CA LEU A 174 -9.14 28.34 -11.09
C LEU A 174 -9.10 28.33 -12.62
N THR A 175 -8.07 28.92 -13.22
CA THR A 175 -7.78 28.81 -14.67
C THR A 175 -6.53 27.96 -14.87
N GLY A 176 -6.44 27.21 -15.98
CA GLY A 176 -5.28 26.36 -16.28
C GLY A 176 -5.31 24.96 -15.64
N GLY A 177 -6.34 24.64 -14.85
CA GLY A 177 -6.62 23.28 -14.38
C GLY A 177 -7.33 22.43 -15.44
N GLY A 178 -8.07 21.40 -14.99
CA GLY A 178 -8.81 20.48 -15.85
C GLY A 178 -8.03 19.22 -16.23
N ALA A 179 -8.60 18.44 -17.14
CA ALA A 179 -8.07 17.14 -17.55
C ALA A 179 -6.83 17.28 -18.45
N LYS A 180 -5.79 16.52 -18.12
CA LYS A 180 -4.59 16.36 -18.95
C LYS A 180 -4.12 14.91 -18.91
N ALA A 181 -3.78 14.37 -20.08
CA ALA A 181 -3.18 13.05 -20.18
C ALA A 181 -1.74 13.06 -19.64
N ALA A 182 -1.39 12.01 -18.91
CA ALA A 182 -0.01 11.75 -18.53
C ALA A 182 0.84 11.43 -19.76
N VAL A 183 2.12 11.83 -19.69
CA VAL A 183 3.18 11.37 -20.58
C VAL A 183 4.18 10.65 -19.71
N ASP A 184 4.35 9.35 -19.94
CA ASP A 184 5.18 8.48 -19.12
C ASP A 184 4.86 8.57 -17.62
N GLY A 185 3.57 8.64 -17.28
CA GLY A 185 3.11 8.76 -15.91
C GLY A 185 3.23 10.16 -15.30
N VAL A 186 3.73 11.15 -16.03
CA VAL A 186 3.87 12.54 -15.55
C VAL A 186 2.77 13.43 -16.14
N VAL A 187 2.08 14.18 -15.29
CA VAL A 187 1.08 15.17 -15.69
C VAL A 187 1.52 16.55 -15.23
N THR A 188 1.70 17.45 -16.19
CA THR A 188 2.18 18.83 -15.92
C THR A 188 1.15 19.85 -16.37
N TRP A 189 0.60 20.65 -15.46
CA TRP A 189 -0.12 21.88 -15.80
C TRP A 189 0.90 23.04 -15.76
N PRO A 190 1.33 23.59 -16.92
CA PRO A 190 2.45 24.53 -16.96
C PRO A 190 2.18 25.81 -16.17
N THR A 191 0.93 26.27 -16.22
CA THR A 191 0.47 27.46 -15.52
C THR A 191 -0.96 27.25 -15.05
N VAL A 192 -1.24 27.73 -13.84
CA VAL A 192 -2.57 27.91 -13.27
C VAL A 192 -2.70 29.35 -12.77
N SER A 193 -3.91 29.85 -12.61
CA SER A 193 -4.14 31.13 -11.94
C SER A 193 -5.40 31.10 -11.10
N PHE A 194 -5.39 31.87 -10.02
CA PHE A 194 -6.51 32.00 -9.08
C PHE A 194 -7.08 33.41 -9.17
N SER A 195 -8.39 33.54 -9.42
CA SER A 195 -8.99 34.86 -9.68
C SER A 195 -9.03 35.80 -8.47
N VAL A 196 -8.81 35.29 -7.25
CA VAL A 196 -8.93 36.04 -5.99
C VAL A 196 -7.81 35.64 -5.03
N ALA A 197 -7.51 36.54 -4.09
CA ALA A 197 -6.62 36.24 -2.97
C ALA A 197 -7.26 35.24 -2.01
N GLY A 198 -6.43 34.46 -1.31
CA GLY A 198 -6.85 33.46 -0.33
C GLY A 198 -5.90 32.27 -0.25
N THR A 199 -6.27 31.29 0.56
CA THR A 199 -5.57 30.01 0.67
C THR A 199 -6.32 28.93 -0.11
N PHE A 200 -5.59 28.11 -0.84
CA PHE A 200 -6.12 27.15 -1.79
C PHE A 200 -5.48 25.77 -1.61
N THR A 201 -6.23 24.72 -1.93
CA THR A 201 -5.71 23.38 -2.18
C THR A 201 -6.27 22.85 -3.49
N LEU A 202 -5.48 22.02 -4.15
CA LEU A 202 -5.83 21.39 -5.43
C LEU A 202 -5.98 19.89 -5.25
N THR A 203 -6.87 19.27 -6.01
CA THR A 203 -6.98 17.81 -6.12
C THR A 203 -6.63 17.38 -7.54
N ALA A 204 -5.74 16.40 -7.64
CA ALA A 204 -5.47 15.66 -8.86
C ALA A 204 -6.16 14.29 -8.78
N ALA A 205 -7.11 14.03 -9.68
CA ALA A 205 -7.90 12.81 -9.67
C ALA A 205 -8.00 12.17 -11.06
N SER A 206 -8.04 10.83 -11.09
CA SER A 206 -8.30 10.04 -12.30
C SER A 206 -9.18 8.84 -11.93
N ALA A 207 -9.98 8.36 -12.88
CA ALA A 207 -10.87 7.24 -12.63
C ALA A 207 -10.05 5.97 -12.29
N GLY A 208 -10.39 5.32 -11.17
CA GLY A 208 -9.72 4.09 -10.72
C GLY A 208 -8.39 4.29 -10.00
N LEU A 209 -7.91 5.53 -9.83
CA LEU A 209 -6.70 5.84 -9.04
C LEU A 209 -7.08 6.58 -7.76
N THR A 210 -6.34 6.31 -6.69
CA THR A 210 -6.43 7.14 -5.47
C THR A 210 -5.95 8.55 -5.79
N SER A 211 -6.77 9.56 -5.52
CA SER A 211 -6.46 10.97 -5.76
C SER A 211 -5.53 11.54 -4.69
N ASP A 212 -4.85 12.63 -5.04
CA ASP A 212 -4.05 13.40 -4.08
C ASP A 212 -4.59 14.82 -3.89
N VAL A 213 -4.32 15.40 -2.73
CA VAL A 213 -4.65 16.79 -2.37
C VAL A 213 -3.34 17.51 -2.08
N SER A 214 -3.11 18.64 -2.73
CA SER A 214 -1.89 19.43 -2.53
C SER A 214 -1.82 20.03 -1.12
N ASP A 215 -0.62 20.40 -0.73
CA ASP A 215 -0.41 21.39 0.33
C ASP A 215 -1.07 22.74 0.00
N GLU A 216 -1.12 23.63 0.99
CA GLU A 216 -1.71 24.96 0.86
C GLU A 216 -0.92 25.86 -0.11
N ILE A 217 -1.67 26.59 -0.94
CA ILE A 217 -1.19 27.62 -1.86
C ILE A 217 -1.73 28.96 -1.41
N VAL A 218 -0.86 29.91 -1.08
CA VAL A 218 -1.26 31.23 -0.59
C VAL A 218 -1.19 32.28 -1.69
N ILE A 219 -2.36 32.82 -2.07
CA ILE A 219 -2.48 33.85 -3.11
C ILE A 219 -2.74 35.20 -2.44
N THR A 220 -1.88 36.17 -2.70
CA THR A 220 -2.05 37.56 -2.24
C THR A 220 -2.92 38.35 -3.22
N ALA A 221 -3.38 39.53 -2.78
CA ALA A 221 -4.04 40.47 -3.68
C ALA A 221 -3.12 40.84 -4.85
N ALA A 222 -3.73 41.18 -5.99
CA ALA A 222 -3.01 41.80 -7.10
C ALA A 222 -2.43 43.16 -6.65
N ALA A 223 -1.28 43.53 -7.21
CA ALA A 223 -0.66 44.84 -7.01
C ALA A 223 -1.44 45.95 -7.73
#